data_AF-A0A1E1WZU1-F1
#
_entry.id   AF-A0A1E1WZU1-F1
#
_cell.length_a   1.000
_cell.length_b   1.000
_cell.length_c   1.000
_cell.angle_alpha   90.00
_cell.angle_beta   90.00
_cell.angle_gamma   90.00
#
_symmetry.space_group_name_H-M   'P 1'
#
loop_
_entity.id
_entity.type
_entity.pdbx_description
1 polymer ?
#
loop_
_entity_poly.entity_id
_entity_poly.type
_entity_poly.pdbx_seq_one_letter_code
_entity_poly.pdbx_strand_id
1 'polypeptide(L)'
;AGCSPEPPEIVNGYYNVSGEETCWRTPAEGSVTRYYCLEGYDMRGPRELVCRNGSWVAPNQLLTTAGLPQTPATARSFKSVICEINGQAEVGW
;
A
#
# COMPACT_ATOMS: atom_id res chain seq x y z
N ALA A 1 -7.09 16.87 -8.34
CA ALA A 1 -6.26 15.86 -9.05
C ALA A 1 -6.47 14.52 -8.35
N GLY A 2 -6.54 13.43 -9.09
CA GLY A 2 -6.61 12.07 -8.51
C GLY A 2 -5.24 11.38 -8.53
N CYS A 3 -5.15 10.19 -7.95
CA CYS A 3 -3.96 9.34 -8.10
C CYS A 3 -4.01 8.53 -9.40
N SER A 4 -2.93 7.79 -9.66
CA SER A 4 -2.89 6.82 -10.75
C SER A 4 -4.10 5.88 -10.66
N PRO A 5 -4.88 5.72 -11.75
CA PRO A 5 -6.04 4.81 -11.76
C PRO A 5 -5.63 3.37 -11.49
N GLU A 6 -4.42 3.01 -11.90
CA GLU A 6 -3.82 1.71 -11.63
C GLU A 6 -2.90 1.85 -10.41
N PRO A 7 -3.23 1.20 -9.28
CA PRO A 7 -2.33 1.11 -8.13
C PRO A 7 -1.15 0.19 -8.44
N PRO A 8 -0.05 0.28 -7.67
CA PRO A 8 1.13 -0.55 -7.93
C PRO A 8 0.81 -2.05 -7.91
N GLU A 9 1.46 -2.80 -8.80
CA GLU A 9 1.17 -4.22 -8.98
C GLU A 9 1.58 -5.02 -7.74
N ILE A 10 0.77 -6.02 -7.37
CA ILE A 10 1.08 -6.93 -6.29
C ILE A 10 1.41 -8.32 -6.84
N VAL A 11 2.57 -8.85 -6.43
CA VAL A 11 2.96 -10.22 -6.80
C VAL A 11 2.29 -11.21 -5.85
N ASN A 12 1.75 -12.30 -6.40
CA ASN A 12 1.08 -13.36 -5.63
C ASN A 12 -0.05 -12.84 -4.72
N GLY A 13 -0.79 -11.86 -5.23
CA GLY A 13 -1.91 -11.24 -4.53
C GLY A 13 -2.88 -10.57 -5.49
N TYR A 14 -3.85 -9.86 -4.92
CA TYR A 14 -4.81 -9.01 -5.62
C TYR A 14 -5.07 -7.74 -4.81
N TYR A 15 -5.64 -6.71 -5.42
CA TYR A 15 -5.96 -5.44 -4.75
C TYR A 15 -7.42 -5.03 -4.98
N ASN A 16 -7.97 -4.25 -4.06
CA ASN A 16 -9.29 -3.63 -4.16
C ASN A 16 -9.18 -2.14 -3.87
N VAL A 17 -9.47 -1.30 -4.86
CA VAL A 17 -9.55 0.14 -4.68
C VAL A 17 -10.93 0.51 -4.14
N SER A 18 -10.97 1.30 -3.08
CA SER A 18 -12.18 1.80 -2.43
C SER A 18 -12.06 3.30 -2.21
N GLY A 19 -13.03 4.07 -2.70
CA GLY A 19 -13.05 5.52 -2.53
C GLY A 19 -13.89 6.22 -3.58
N GLU A 20 -13.88 7.54 -3.55
CA GLU A 20 -14.55 8.35 -4.55
C GLU A 20 -13.72 8.41 -5.84
N GLU A 21 -14.39 8.40 -6.98
CA GLU A 21 -13.77 8.60 -8.28
C GLU A 21 -13.90 10.07 -8.66
N THR A 22 -12.83 10.67 -9.18
CA THR A 22 -12.90 12.00 -9.77
C THR A 22 -13.65 11.95 -11.11
N CYS A 23 -13.94 13.12 -11.69
CA CYS A 23 -14.53 13.23 -13.03
C CYS A 23 -13.73 12.52 -14.14
N TRP A 24 -12.48 12.12 -13.87
CA TRP A 24 -11.61 11.40 -14.80
C TRP A 24 -11.55 9.88 -14.55
N ARG A 25 -12.45 9.33 -13.72
CA ARG A 25 -12.43 7.91 -13.31
C ARG A 25 -11.11 7.50 -12.67
N THR A 26 -10.50 8.44 -11.96
CA THR A 26 -9.31 8.19 -11.15
C THR A 26 -9.67 8.29 -9.67
N PRO A 27 -9.01 7.55 -8.79
CA PRO A 27 -9.25 7.66 -7.36
C PRO A 27 -9.01 9.10 -6.89
N ALA A 28 -10.02 9.67 -6.23
CA ALA A 28 -9.93 10.96 -5.57
C ALA A 28 -8.93 10.93 -4.41
N GLU A 29 -8.52 12.11 -3.97
CA GLU A 29 -7.67 12.23 -2.78
C GLU A 29 -8.39 11.64 -1.56
N GLY A 30 -7.68 10.79 -0.82
CA GLY A 30 -8.25 10.03 0.31
C GLY A 30 -8.78 8.65 -0.06
N SER A 31 -8.84 8.28 -1.34
CA SER A 31 -9.18 6.91 -1.76
C SER A 31 -8.15 5.90 -1.24
N VAL A 32 -8.58 4.69 -0.94
CA VAL A 32 -7.76 3.66 -0.30
C VAL A 32 -7.75 2.39 -1.15
N THR A 33 -6.57 1.88 -1.48
CA THR A 33 -6.42 0.56 -2.10
C THR A 33 -5.98 -0.45 -1.06
N ARG A 34 -6.71 -1.56 -0.96
CA ARG A 34 -6.41 -2.68 -0.06
C ARG A 34 -5.78 -3.81 -0.85
N TYR A 35 -4.63 -4.27 -0.40
CA TYR A 35 -3.95 -5.42 -0.95
C TYR A 35 -4.31 -6.68 -0.17
N TYR A 36 -4.33 -7.79 -0.89
CA TYR A 36 -4.64 -9.11 -0.38
C TYR A 36 -3.65 -10.09 -0.97
N CYS A 37 -3.11 -10.96 -0.15
CA CYS A 37 -2.20 -12.00 -0.61
C CYS A 37 -2.97 -13.29 -0.86
N LEU A 38 -2.44 -14.09 -1.79
CA LEU A 38 -2.92 -15.44 -1.98
C LEU A 38 -2.67 -16.28 -0.72
N GLU A 39 -3.47 -17.32 -0.53
CA GLU A 39 -3.33 -18.22 0.61
C GLU A 39 -1.94 -18.87 0.64
N GLY A 40 -1.31 -18.89 1.82
CA GLY A 40 0.07 -19.39 2.00
C GLY A 40 1.17 -18.36 1.72
N TYR A 41 0.81 -17.12 1.36
CA TYR A 41 1.75 -16.01 1.22
C TYR A 41 1.67 -15.04 2.40
N ASP A 42 2.83 -14.58 2.86
CA ASP A 42 2.97 -13.59 3.91
C ASP A 42 3.16 -12.19 3.30
N MET A 43 2.34 -11.24 3.76
CA MET A 43 2.36 -9.87 3.28
C MET A 43 3.56 -9.11 3.82
N ARG A 44 4.40 -8.63 2.90
CA ARG A 44 5.54 -7.80 3.23
C ARG A 44 5.29 -6.36 2.78
N GLY A 45 5.17 -5.47 3.76
CA GLY A 45 4.91 -4.05 3.55
C GLY A 45 3.49 -3.64 3.94
N PRO A 46 3.00 -2.50 3.42
CA PRO A 46 1.69 -1.97 3.77
C PRO A 46 0.55 -2.74 3.08
N ARG A 47 -0.41 -3.21 3.88
CA ARG A 47 -1.63 -3.87 3.38
C ARG A 47 -2.61 -2.95 2.67
N GLU A 48 -2.45 -1.65 2.88
CA GLU A 48 -3.35 -0.62 2.39
C GLU A 48 -2.50 0.57 1.95
N LEU A 49 -2.86 1.21 0.83
CA LEU A 49 -2.28 2.48 0.41
C LEU A 49 -3.41 3.50 0.26
N VAL A 50 -3.11 4.76 0.58
CA VAL A 50 -4.01 5.89 0.47
C VAL A 50 -3.54 6.77 -0.67
N CYS A 51 -4.47 7.20 -1.51
CA CYS A 51 -4.23 8.19 -2.53
C CYS A 51 -4.02 9.55 -1.86
N ARG A 52 -2.80 10.07 -1.95
CA ARG A 52 -2.45 11.38 -1.41
C ARG A 52 -1.52 12.10 -2.37
N ASN A 53 -1.83 13.36 -2.69
CA ASN A 53 -1.00 14.18 -3.56
C ASN A 53 -0.68 13.51 -4.93
N GLY A 54 -1.63 12.76 -5.48
CA GLY A 54 -1.48 12.05 -6.76
C GLY A 54 -0.68 10.75 -6.71
N SER A 55 -0.21 10.32 -5.53
CA SER A 55 0.54 9.08 -5.33
C SER A 55 -0.14 8.15 -4.32
N TRP A 56 0.04 6.84 -4.51
CA TRP A 56 -0.38 5.82 -3.55
C TRP A 56 0.66 5.70 -2.43
N VAL A 57 0.32 6.18 -1.24
CA VAL A 57 1.22 6.22 -0.07
C VAL A 57 0.67 5.37 1.06
N ALA A 58 1.56 4.74 1.81
CA ALA A 58 1.12 3.87 2.88
C ALA A 58 0.63 4.67 4.11
N PRO A 59 -0.44 4.23 4.81
CA PRO A 59 -0.98 4.94 5.96
C PRO A 59 0.02 5.01 7.12
N ASN A 60 0.93 4.04 7.24
CA ASN A 60 2.03 4.07 8.20
C ASN A 60 3.05 5.20 7.92
N GLN A 61 3.25 5.59 6.66
CA GLN A 61 4.08 6.75 6.28
C GLN A 61 3.41 8.08 6.61
N LEU A 62 2.10 8.09 6.86
CA LEU A 62 1.39 9.30 7.29
C LEU A 62 1.57 9.59 8.78
N LEU A 63 1.96 8.58 9.57
CA LEU A 63 2.09 8.64 11.03
C LEU A 63 3.53 8.92 11.50
N THR A 64 4.52 8.94 10.60
CA THR A 64 5.92 9.21 10.95
C THR A 64 6.11 10.61 11.56
N THR A 65 5.14 11.52 11.37
CA THR A 65 5.10 12.86 11.97
C THR A 65 4.58 12.88 13.41
N ALA A 66 4.01 11.79 13.92
CA ALA A 66 3.36 11.74 15.23
C ALA A 66 3.95 10.64 16.12
N GLY A 67 5.26 10.65 16.35
CA GLY A 67 5.94 10.21 17.58
C GLY A 67 5.59 8.86 18.24
N LEU A 68 4.87 7.94 17.58
CA LEU A 68 4.56 6.64 18.12
C LEU A 68 5.74 5.69 17.90
N PRO A 69 6.15 4.91 18.91
CA PRO A 69 7.16 3.88 18.71
C PRO A 69 6.60 2.87 17.71
N GLN A 70 7.24 2.77 16.54
CA GLN A 70 7.06 1.63 15.65
C GLN A 70 7.52 0.42 16.45
N THR A 71 6.59 -0.35 17.01
CA THR A 71 6.95 -1.65 17.56
C THR A 71 7.48 -2.46 16.38
N PRO A 72 8.71 -3.01 16.44
CA PRO A 72 9.13 -3.96 15.44
C PRO A 72 8.14 -5.12 15.56
N ALA A 73 7.29 -5.31 14.55
CA ALA A 73 6.53 -6.54 14.44
C ALA A 73 7.57 -7.67 14.49
N THR A 74 7.55 -8.48 15.56
CA THR A 74 8.47 -9.60 15.76
C THR A 74 8.50 -10.40 14.47
N ALA A 75 9.57 -10.24 13.69
CA ALA A 75 9.78 -10.97 12.45
C ALA A 75 10.05 -12.42 12.83
N ARG A 76 8.98 -13.22 12.93
CA ARG A 76 9.11 -14.66 13.06
C ARG A 76 9.57 -15.15 11.69
N SER A 77 10.89 -15.32 11.56
CA SER A 77 11.56 -15.78 10.36
C SER A 77 11.14 -17.22 10.06
N PHE A 78 10.08 -17.37 9.27
CA PHE A 78 9.86 -18.57 8.48
C PHE A 78 10.12 -18.20 7.02
N LYS A 79 10.71 -19.13 6.27
CA LYS A 79 10.78 -19.09 4.82
C LYS A 79 9.34 -19.17 4.26
N SER A 80 8.59 -18.09 4.37
CA SER A 80 7.26 -17.97 3.79
C SER A 80 7.39 -17.35 2.41
N VAL A 81 6.51 -17.76 1.51
CA VAL A 81 6.44 -17.15 0.18
C VAL A 81 5.89 -15.73 0.35
N ILE A 82 6.60 -14.73 -0.17
CA ILE A 82 6.26 -13.33 0.08
C ILE A 82 5.37 -12.79 -1.04
N CYS A 83 4.34 -12.04 -0.67
CA CYS A 83 3.61 -11.14 -1.55
C CYS A 83 4.02 -9.70 -1.21
N GLU A 84 4.48 -8.98 -2.22
CA GLU A 84 4.96 -7.60 -2.08
C GLU A 84 4.43 -6.74 -3.24
N ILE A 85 4.29 -5.45 -2.96
CA ILE A 85 3.74 -4.46 -3.89
C ILE A 85 4.92 -3.87 -4.68
N ASN A 86 5.05 -4.26 -5.95
CA ASN A 86 6.04 -3.74 -6.89
C ASN A 86 5.70 -2.29 -7.23
N GLY A 87 6.62 -1.36 -6.96
CA GLY A 87 6.43 0.07 -7.26
C GLY A 87 6.27 0.97 -6.04
N GLN A 88 6.38 0.43 -4.82
CA GLN A 88 6.80 1.22 -3.66
C GLN A 88 8.31 1.34 -3.70
N ALA A 89 8.82 2.13 -4.66
CA ALA A 89 10.22 2.50 -4.64
C ALA A 89 10.45 3.27 -3.33
N GLU A 90 11.25 2.68 -2.45
CA GLU A 90 12.02 3.41 -1.46
C GLU A 90 12.56 4.65 -2.18
N VAL A 91 12.16 5.85 -1.79
CA VAL A 91 12.68 7.09 -2.36
C VAL A 91 14.16 7.22 -1.96
N GLY A 92 15.05 6.53 -2.67
CA GLY A 92 16.39 7.05 -3.00
C GLY A 92 16.18 8.09 -4.09
N TRP A 93 16.77 9.29 -4.05
CA TRP A 93 18.18 9.62 -3.83
C TRP A 93 18.34 10.93 -3.07
#